data_AF-A0A662W9Y5-F1
#
_entry.id   AF-A0A662W9Y5-F1
#
_cell.length_a   1.000
_cell.length_b   1.000
_cell.length_c   1.000
_cell.angle_alpha   90.00
_cell.angle_beta   90.00
_cell.angle_gamma   90.00
#
_symmetry.space_group_name_H-M   'P 1'
#
loop_
_entity.id
_entity.type
_entity.pdbx_description
1 polymer ?
#
loop_
_entity_poly.entity_id
_entity_poly.type
_entity_poly.pdbx_seq_one_letter_code
_entity_poly.pdbx_strand_id
1 'polypeptide(L)'
;MSPEWTIHRKWGELLCRFSEPEIDKLIDLKQHDAGRYDPSILKEQLDYVRRKWGGVGVYYYILHHLLDRAEDILLSELSSKLDAPQTRLPSPDKFTEELLHSFKKRFEEDSKSLITCLEETQWFYEVFSYKGALCALVRDIINRERFREKLTMVMLTKSVARYYFPKKPTPPSAIFIAEYVEKIVEELCRCVEEEKEKGLTKL
;
A
#
# COMPACT_ATOMS: atom_id res chain seq x y z
N MET A 1 17.95 -5.83 -11.69
CA MET A 1 16.60 -5.29 -11.45
C MET A 1 16.44 -5.10 -9.96
N SER A 2 15.96 -3.95 -9.49
CA SER A 2 15.74 -3.75 -8.04
C SER A 2 14.51 -4.56 -7.61
N PRO A 3 14.57 -5.33 -6.51
CA PRO A 3 13.41 -6.01 -5.93
C PRO A 3 12.30 -5.03 -5.48
N GLU A 4 12.62 -3.74 -5.39
CA GLU A 4 11.72 -2.69 -4.90
C GLU A 4 10.51 -2.45 -5.82
N TRP A 5 10.65 -2.57 -7.14
CA TRP A 5 9.59 -2.27 -8.13
C TRP A 5 8.72 -3.46 -8.52
N THR A 6 8.85 -4.58 -7.81
CA THR A 6 8.12 -5.82 -8.14
C THR A 6 6.61 -5.64 -8.07
N ILE A 7 6.11 -4.87 -7.10
CA ILE A 7 4.68 -4.56 -6.97
C ILE A 7 4.22 -3.56 -8.02
N HIS A 8 5.00 -2.51 -8.28
CA HIS A 8 4.70 -1.49 -9.30
C HIS A 8 4.57 -2.12 -10.67
N ARG A 9 5.54 -2.96 -11.04
CA ARG A 9 5.47 -3.75 -12.28
C ARG A 9 4.24 -4.64 -12.32
N LYS A 10 3.99 -5.43 -11.26
CA LYS A 10 2.84 -6.36 -11.23
C LYS A 10 1.52 -5.63 -11.48
N TRP A 11 1.27 -4.55 -10.75
CA TRP A 11 0.03 -3.79 -10.85
C TRP A 11 -0.02 -2.94 -12.12
N GLY A 12 1.12 -2.44 -12.62
CA GLY A 12 1.22 -1.77 -13.91
C GLY A 12 0.87 -2.67 -15.07
N GLU A 13 1.40 -3.90 -15.11
CA GLU A 13 1.04 -4.88 -16.12
C GLU A 13 -0.44 -5.30 -16.02
N LEU A 14 -0.95 -5.44 -14.79
CA LEU A 14 -2.34 -5.82 -14.56
C LEU A 14 -3.34 -4.73 -14.98
N LEU A 15 -3.09 -3.48 -14.60
CA LEU A 15 -4.03 -2.38 -14.76
C LEU A 15 -3.79 -1.55 -16.02
N CYS A 16 -2.52 -1.29 -16.34
CA CYS A 16 -2.13 -0.44 -17.45
C CYS A 16 -1.63 -1.22 -18.67
N ARG A 17 -1.41 -2.54 -18.53
CA ARG A 17 -0.67 -3.38 -19.51
C ARG A 17 0.68 -2.75 -19.87
N PHE A 18 1.30 -2.15 -18.88
CA PHE A 18 2.50 -1.33 -19.05
C PHE A 18 3.27 -1.23 -17.75
N SER A 19 4.59 -1.39 -17.84
CA SER A 19 5.54 -1.05 -16.80
C SER A 19 6.82 -0.54 -17.44
N GLU A 20 7.40 0.52 -16.87
CA GLU A 20 8.61 1.14 -17.41
C GLU A 20 9.57 1.49 -16.27
N PRO A 21 10.71 0.76 -16.14
CA PRO A 21 11.72 1.02 -15.12
C PRO A 21 12.27 2.45 -15.14
N GLU A 22 12.28 3.13 -16.29
CA GLU A 22 12.67 4.54 -16.33
C GLU A 22 11.68 5.46 -15.63
N ILE A 23 10.38 5.13 -15.67
CA ILE A 23 9.37 5.86 -14.89
C ILE A 23 9.58 5.57 -13.40
N ASP A 24 9.85 4.33 -13.02
CA ASP A 24 10.14 3.99 -11.62
C ASP A 24 11.38 4.76 -11.10
N LYS A 25 12.45 4.84 -11.90
CA LYS A 25 13.62 5.68 -11.60
C LYS A 25 13.28 7.16 -11.54
N LEU A 26 12.41 7.63 -12.44
CA LEU A 26 11.88 8.98 -12.44
C LEU A 26 10.92 9.22 -11.26
N ILE A 27 10.63 8.26 -10.40
CA ILE A 27 9.86 8.49 -9.18
C ILE A 27 10.76 8.34 -7.94
N ASP A 28 11.82 7.55 -8.01
CA ASP A 28 12.69 7.26 -6.86
C ASP A 28 13.88 8.24 -6.65
N LEU A 29 14.12 9.19 -7.55
CA LEU A 29 15.26 10.11 -7.45
C LEU A 29 15.06 11.21 -6.35
N LYS A 30 16.14 11.84 -5.85
CA LYS A 30 16.14 12.62 -4.57
C LYS A 30 15.25 13.88 -4.47
N GLN A 31 14.67 14.37 -5.57
CA GLN A 31 13.72 15.49 -5.60
C GLN A 31 12.24 15.05 -5.71
N HIS A 32 11.93 13.75 -5.59
CA HIS A 32 10.75 13.19 -6.26
C HIS A 32 9.47 13.05 -5.44
N ASP A 33 9.53 13.04 -4.11
CA ASP A 33 8.35 13.31 -3.29
C ASP A 33 7.86 14.76 -3.48
N ALA A 34 8.66 15.65 -4.07
CA ALA A 34 8.24 17.03 -4.29
C ALA A 34 7.05 17.10 -5.24
N GLY A 35 6.91 16.19 -6.23
CA GLY A 35 5.68 16.11 -7.05
C GLY A 35 4.43 15.76 -6.25
N ARG A 36 4.55 15.11 -5.09
CA ARG A 36 3.39 14.89 -4.19
C ARG A 36 2.98 16.15 -3.43
N TYR A 37 3.92 17.06 -3.19
CA TYR A 37 3.72 18.25 -2.35
C TYR A 37 3.69 19.56 -3.16
N ASP A 38 4.16 19.54 -4.40
CA ASP A 38 4.29 20.66 -5.33
C ASP A 38 3.63 20.30 -6.67
N PRO A 39 2.43 20.86 -6.93
CA PRO A 39 1.71 20.66 -8.19
C PRO A 39 2.49 21.08 -9.44
N SER A 40 3.45 22.00 -9.33
CA SER A 40 4.25 22.45 -10.48
C SER A 40 5.25 21.37 -10.92
N ILE A 41 5.91 20.72 -9.95
CA ILE A 41 6.84 19.61 -10.19
C ILE A 41 6.07 18.41 -10.74
N LEU A 42 4.90 18.10 -10.15
CA LEU A 42 4.03 17.04 -10.67
C LEU A 42 3.68 17.27 -12.13
N LYS A 43 3.28 18.49 -12.49
CA LYS A 43 2.93 18.84 -13.86
C LYS A 43 4.11 18.66 -14.81
N GLU A 44 5.30 19.12 -14.45
CA GLU A 44 6.51 18.96 -15.27
C GLU A 44 6.85 17.48 -15.52
N GLN A 45 6.80 16.67 -14.46
CA GLN A 45 7.05 15.22 -14.54
C GLN A 45 6.01 14.53 -15.41
N LEU A 46 4.73 14.84 -15.24
CA LEU A 46 3.65 14.29 -16.08
C LEU A 46 3.77 14.72 -17.54
N ASP A 47 4.15 15.97 -17.82
CA ASP A 47 4.38 16.45 -19.18
C ASP A 47 5.57 15.74 -19.84
N TYR A 48 6.66 15.51 -19.09
CA TYR A 48 7.78 14.71 -19.56
C TYR A 48 7.36 13.27 -19.87
N VAL A 49 6.66 12.62 -18.94
CA VAL A 49 6.17 11.24 -19.09
C VAL A 49 5.23 11.13 -20.30
N ARG A 50 4.29 12.07 -20.43
CA ARG A 50 3.34 12.14 -21.55
C ARG A 50 4.05 12.29 -22.90
N ARG A 51 5.07 13.16 -22.99
CA ARG A 51 5.85 13.33 -24.23
C ARG A 51 6.59 12.06 -24.65
N LYS A 52 7.06 11.26 -23.69
CA LYS A 52 7.91 10.10 -23.97
C LYS A 52 7.14 8.79 -24.13
N TRP A 53 6.12 8.57 -23.31
CA TRP A 53 5.37 7.30 -23.25
C TRP A 53 3.85 7.47 -23.46
N GLY A 54 3.38 8.68 -23.77
CA GLY A 54 1.97 8.95 -24.00
C GLY A 54 1.10 8.80 -22.74
N GLY A 55 -0.20 8.60 -22.94
CA GLY A 55 -1.17 8.47 -21.84
C GLY A 55 -0.94 7.25 -20.95
N VAL A 56 -0.47 6.13 -21.51
CA VAL A 56 -0.21 4.91 -20.72
C VAL A 56 0.91 5.11 -19.69
N GLY A 57 1.96 5.86 -20.06
CA GLY A 57 3.02 6.23 -19.12
C GLY A 57 2.50 7.10 -17.99
N VAL A 58 1.58 8.03 -18.28
CA VAL A 58 0.92 8.88 -17.27
C VAL A 58 0.11 8.03 -16.29
N TYR A 59 -0.65 7.05 -16.78
CA TYR A 59 -1.40 6.13 -15.92
C TYR A 59 -0.48 5.31 -15.01
N TYR A 60 0.60 4.75 -15.57
CA TYR A 60 1.57 4.01 -14.78
C TYR A 60 2.28 4.89 -13.74
N TYR A 61 2.63 6.13 -14.11
CA TYR A 61 3.21 7.10 -13.19
C TYR A 61 2.31 7.38 -11.98
N ILE A 62 1.02 7.62 -12.22
CA ILE A 62 0.05 7.86 -11.15
C ILE A 62 -0.17 6.61 -10.31
N LEU A 63 -0.32 5.44 -10.95
CA LEU A 63 -0.43 4.17 -10.25
C LEU A 63 0.76 3.95 -9.32
N HIS A 64 1.98 4.29 -9.75
CA HIS A 64 3.16 4.14 -8.92
C HIS A 64 3.06 4.96 -7.63
N HIS A 65 2.68 6.24 -7.73
CA HIS A 65 2.45 7.09 -6.55
C HIS A 65 1.36 6.56 -5.62
N LEU A 66 0.29 6.00 -6.19
CA LEU A 66 -0.79 5.37 -5.43
C LEU A 66 -0.30 4.13 -4.67
N LEU A 67 0.50 3.27 -5.31
CA LEU A 67 1.03 2.05 -4.68
C LEU A 67 2.00 2.38 -3.53
N ASP A 68 2.85 3.37 -3.71
CA ASP A 68 3.72 3.85 -2.62
C ASP A 68 2.88 4.40 -1.46
N ARG A 69 1.82 5.16 -1.76
CA ARG A 69 0.93 5.69 -0.71
C ARG A 69 0.17 4.58 0.01
N ALA A 70 -0.26 3.56 -0.72
CA ALA A 70 -0.86 2.36 -0.15
C ALA A 70 0.11 1.67 0.82
N GLU A 71 1.39 1.54 0.48
CA GLU A 71 2.40 0.98 1.38
C GLU A 71 2.52 1.77 2.68
N ASP A 72 2.64 3.10 2.60
CA ASP A 72 2.79 3.98 3.76
C ASP A 72 1.57 3.93 4.68
N ILE A 73 0.37 3.98 4.12
CA ILE A 73 -0.89 3.90 4.88
C ILE A 73 -0.99 2.53 5.54
N LEU A 74 -0.70 1.46 4.82
CA LEU A 74 -0.80 0.11 5.36
C LEU A 74 0.21 -0.11 6.49
N LEU A 75 1.44 0.37 6.35
CA LEU A 75 2.45 0.31 7.42
C LEU A 75 1.98 1.06 8.67
N SER A 76 1.39 2.25 8.49
CA SER A 76 0.83 3.05 9.57
C SER A 76 -0.32 2.33 10.27
N GLU A 77 -1.31 1.83 9.52
CA GLU A 77 -2.50 1.18 10.08
C GLU A 77 -2.15 -0.13 10.78
N LEU A 78 -1.38 -1.00 10.10
CA LEU A 78 -1.00 -2.30 10.63
C LEU A 78 -0.16 -2.15 11.90
N SER A 79 0.86 -1.28 11.88
CA SER A 79 1.70 -1.05 13.06
C SER A 79 0.92 -0.41 14.21
N SER A 80 -0.10 0.41 13.95
CA SER A 80 -0.94 1.02 14.98
C SER A 80 -1.82 -0.02 15.65
N LYS A 81 -2.49 -0.86 14.86
CA LYS A 81 -3.39 -1.91 15.34
C LYS A 81 -2.64 -3.02 16.09
N LEU A 82 -1.44 -3.40 15.63
CA LEU A 82 -0.58 -4.36 16.34
C LEU A 82 -0.02 -3.80 17.65
N ASP A 83 0.15 -2.48 17.76
CA ASP A 83 0.66 -1.80 18.95
C ASP A 83 -0.46 -1.42 19.95
N ALA A 84 -1.72 -1.65 19.59
CA ALA A 84 -2.86 -1.28 20.43
C ALA A 84 -2.77 -1.95 21.81
N PRO A 85 -3.09 -1.22 22.90
CA PRO A 85 -2.93 -1.68 24.29
C PRO A 85 -3.96 -2.73 24.73
N GLN A 86 -4.49 -3.52 23.78
CA GLN A 86 -5.45 -4.56 24.04
C GLN A 86 -4.79 -5.80 24.63
N THR A 87 -5.46 -6.40 25.62
CA THR A 87 -4.98 -7.60 26.34
C THR A 87 -4.78 -8.78 25.41
N ARG A 88 -5.49 -8.80 24.27
CA ARG A 88 -5.33 -9.74 23.17
C ARG A 88 -5.66 -9.05 21.85
N LEU A 89 -4.95 -9.43 20.78
CA LEU A 89 -5.38 -9.08 19.42
C LEU A 89 -6.71 -9.79 19.10
N PRO A 90 -7.56 -9.19 18.25
CA PRO A 90 -8.72 -9.86 17.67
C PRO A 90 -8.37 -11.17 16.96
N SER A 91 -9.38 -11.93 16.57
CA SER A 91 -9.17 -13.03 15.61
C SER A 91 -8.67 -12.47 14.26
N PRO A 92 -7.87 -13.24 13.49
CA PRO A 92 -7.27 -12.75 12.24
C PRO A 92 -8.28 -12.24 11.21
N ASP A 93 -9.46 -12.87 11.12
CA ASP A 93 -10.57 -12.46 10.26
C ASP A 93 -11.06 -11.05 10.63
N LYS A 94 -11.41 -10.83 11.90
CA LYS A 94 -11.89 -9.54 12.41
C LYS A 94 -10.81 -8.47 12.28
N PHE A 95 -9.56 -8.80 12.59
CA PHE A 95 -8.45 -7.87 12.45
C PHE A 95 -8.26 -7.45 10.99
N THR A 96 -8.31 -8.40 10.07
CA THR A 96 -8.15 -8.14 8.64
C THR A 96 -9.29 -7.28 8.10
N GLU A 97 -10.54 -7.54 8.52
CA GLU A 97 -11.68 -6.70 8.16
C GLU A 97 -11.50 -5.25 8.64
N GLU A 98 -11.13 -5.06 9.91
CA GLU A 98 -10.89 -3.73 10.47
C GLU A 98 -9.69 -3.02 9.80
N LEU A 99 -8.64 -3.77 9.47
CA LEU A 99 -7.48 -3.28 8.72
C LEU A 99 -7.89 -2.81 7.33
N LEU A 100 -8.61 -3.63 6.56
CA LEU A 100 -9.08 -3.30 5.23
C LEU A 100 -10.00 -2.08 5.24
N HIS A 101 -10.90 -1.99 6.22
CA HIS A 101 -11.81 -0.85 6.35
C HIS A 101 -11.05 0.47 6.59
N SER A 102 -10.15 0.48 7.57
CA SER A 102 -9.34 1.67 7.91
C SER A 102 -8.36 2.05 6.79
N PHE A 103 -7.70 1.05 6.19
CA PHE A 103 -6.84 1.21 5.03
C PHE A 103 -7.59 1.84 3.85
N LYS A 104 -8.73 1.26 3.45
CA LYS A 104 -9.54 1.76 2.33
C LYS A 104 -9.93 3.22 2.53
N LYS A 105 -10.47 3.54 3.69
CA LYS A 105 -10.91 4.91 4.01
C LYS A 105 -9.77 5.92 3.84
N ARG A 106 -8.61 5.65 4.45
CA ARG A 106 -7.45 6.54 4.35
C ARG A 106 -6.86 6.59 2.94
N PHE A 107 -6.82 5.45 2.26
CA PHE A 107 -6.33 5.38 0.89
C PHE A 107 -7.19 6.23 -0.05
N GLU A 108 -8.52 6.20 0.11
CA GLU A 108 -9.44 7.05 -0.62
C GLU A 108 -9.29 8.54 -0.28
N GLU A 109 -9.05 8.89 0.98
CA GLU A 109 -8.85 10.28 1.41
C GLU A 109 -7.54 10.86 0.86
N ASP A 110 -6.43 10.15 1.00
CA ASP A 110 -5.10 10.64 0.62
C ASP A 110 -4.91 10.69 -0.90
N SER A 111 -5.44 9.68 -1.60
CA SER A 111 -5.29 9.58 -3.06
C SER A 111 -6.10 10.65 -3.80
N LYS A 112 -7.10 11.29 -3.15
CA LYS A 112 -7.95 12.30 -3.79
C LYS A 112 -7.14 13.46 -4.30
N SER A 113 -6.15 13.89 -3.51
CA SER A 113 -5.25 15.00 -3.85
C SER A 113 -4.45 14.75 -5.14
N LEU A 114 -3.86 13.55 -5.27
CA LEU A 114 -3.10 13.11 -6.45
C LEU A 114 -3.98 12.98 -7.70
N ILE A 115 -5.21 12.48 -7.54
CA ILE A 115 -6.11 12.15 -8.65
C ILE A 115 -6.94 13.36 -9.11
N THR A 116 -7.22 14.35 -8.24
CA THR A 116 -7.87 15.60 -8.67
C THR A 116 -7.10 16.34 -9.76
N CYS A 117 -5.81 16.05 -9.94
CA CYS A 117 -5.01 16.60 -11.03
C CYS A 117 -5.30 15.95 -12.40
N LEU A 118 -5.93 14.77 -12.47
CA LEU A 118 -6.15 14.00 -13.69
C LEU A 118 -7.47 13.20 -13.65
N GLU A 119 -8.57 13.76 -14.17
CA GLU A 119 -9.89 13.11 -14.26
C GLU A 119 -9.83 11.70 -14.87
N GLU A 120 -8.92 11.48 -15.83
CA GLU A 120 -8.69 10.20 -16.51
C GLU A 120 -8.17 9.07 -15.60
N THR A 121 -7.82 9.36 -14.34
CA THR A 121 -7.29 8.39 -13.38
C THR A 121 -8.29 7.96 -12.31
N GLN A 122 -9.54 8.45 -12.39
CA GLN A 122 -10.60 8.09 -11.43
C GLN A 122 -10.91 6.59 -11.41
N TRP A 123 -10.73 5.87 -12.51
CA TRP A 123 -11.00 4.43 -12.60
C TRP A 123 -10.12 3.58 -11.67
N PHE A 124 -8.95 4.08 -11.22
CA PHE A 124 -8.17 3.39 -10.19
C PHE A 124 -8.97 3.23 -8.89
N TYR A 125 -9.81 4.20 -8.51
CA TYR A 125 -10.71 4.04 -7.36
C TYR A 125 -11.74 2.96 -7.58
N GLU A 126 -12.32 2.90 -8.77
CA GLU A 126 -13.29 1.87 -9.08
C GLU A 126 -12.66 0.50 -8.88
N VAL A 127 -11.45 0.30 -9.40
CA VAL A 127 -10.68 -0.94 -9.21
C VAL A 127 -10.45 -1.24 -7.73
N PHE A 128 -9.90 -0.29 -6.95
CA PHE A 128 -9.61 -0.52 -5.53
C PHE A 128 -10.84 -0.46 -4.60
N SER A 129 -12.00 -0.07 -5.13
CA SER A 129 -13.27 -0.13 -4.41
C SER A 129 -13.76 -1.58 -4.25
N TYR A 130 -13.38 -2.46 -5.20
CA TYR A 130 -13.69 -3.88 -5.17
C TYR A 130 -12.89 -4.59 -4.08
N LYS A 131 -13.59 -5.34 -3.23
CA LYS A 131 -13.00 -6.00 -2.06
C LYS A 131 -11.87 -6.96 -2.45
N GLY A 132 -12.05 -7.76 -3.51
CA GLY A 132 -11.02 -8.69 -3.99
C GLY A 132 -9.74 -7.99 -4.43
N ALA A 133 -9.85 -6.88 -5.16
CA ALA A 133 -8.71 -6.08 -5.60
C ALA A 133 -7.96 -5.46 -4.40
N LEU A 134 -8.70 -4.91 -3.43
CA LEU A 134 -8.14 -4.35 -2.20
C LEU A 134 -7.41 -5.43 -1.38
N CYS A 135 -8.03 -6.60 -1.19
CA CYS A 135 -7.40 -7.73 -0.50
C CYS A 135 -6.12 -8.18 -1.21
N ALA A 136 -6.14 -8.25 -2.55
CA ALA A 136 -4.96 -8.60 -3.34
C ALA A 136 -3.83 -7.57 -3.18
N LEU A 137 -4.15 -6.27 -3.21
CA LEU A 137 -3.17 -5.20 -3.03
C LEU A 137 -2.51 -5.28 -1.65
N VAL A 138 -3.32 -5.34 -0.58
CA VAL A 138 -2.84 -5.40 0.80
C VAL A 138 -1.97 -6.64 1.02
N ARG A 139 -2.38 -7.80 0.49
CA ARG A 139 -1.59 -9.04 0.54
C ARG A 139 -0.25 -8.87 -0.16
N ASP A 140 -0.26 -8.33 -1.37
CA ASP A 140 0.96 -8.15 -2.17
C ASP A 140 1.95 -7.22 -1.49
N ILE A 141 1.47 -6.16 -0.82
CA ILE A 141 2.31 -5.26 -0.02
C ILE A 141 2.89 -6.01 1.19
N ILE A 142 2.06 -6.70 1.98
CA ILE A 142 2.50 -7.40 3.21
C ILE A 142 3.50 -8.51 2.91
N ASN A 143 3.38 -9.19 1.77
CA ASN A 143 4.29 -10.27 1.39
C ASN A 143 5.66 -9.80 0.91
N ARG A 144 5.89 -8.49 0.75
CA ARG A 144 7.21 -7.98 0.40
C ARG A 144 8.12 -8.01 1.63
N GLU A 145 9.30 -8.61 1.46
CA GLU A 145 10.35 -8.67 2.49
C GLU A 145 10.66 -7.27 3.06
N ARG A 146 10.88 -6.28 2.18
CA ARG A 146 11.11 -4.88 2.58
C ARG A 146 10.01 -4.30 3.46
N PHE A 147 8.74 -4.63 3.19
CA PHE A 147 7.63 -4.16 4.01
C PHE A 147 7.65 -4.81 5.40
N ARG A 148 7.92 -6.12 5.47
CA ARG A 148 8.02 -6.87 6.73
C ARG A 148 9.20 -6.37 7.59
N GLU A 149 10.33 -6.05 6.96
CA GLU A 149 11.48 -5.41 7.62
C GLU A 149 11.10 -4.03 8.19
N LYS A 150 10.48 -3.17 7.38
CA LYS A 150 9.99 -1.85 7.83
C LYS A 150 9.02 -1.98 9.00
N LEU A 151 8.05 -2.89 8.92
CA LEU A 151 7.09 -3.15 10.00
C LEU A 151 7.80 -3.59 11.28
N THR A 152 8.73 -4.53 11.17
CA THR A 152 9.53 -5.02 12.30
C THR A 152 10.29 -3.87 12.96
N MET A 153 10.97 -3.04 12.17
CA MET A 153 11.71 -1.89 12.68
C MET A 153 10.80 -0.86 13.37
N VAL A 154 9.62 -0.58 12.82
CA VAL A 154 8.63 0.31 13.45
C VAL A 154 8.17 -0.28 14.79
N MET A 155 7.86 -1.57 14.83
CA MET A 155 7.40 -2.24 16.06
C MET A 155 8.50 -2.30 17.13
N LEU A 156 9.75 -2.56 16.75
CA LEU A 156 10.90 -2.49 17.66
C LEU A 156 11.07 -1.08 18.22
N THR A 157 10.98 -0.06 17.36
CA THR A 157 11.11 1.36 17.78
C THR A 157 10.02 1.73 18.80
N LYS A 158 8.77 1.34 18.55
CA LYS A 158 7.65 1.54 19.50
C LYS A 158 7.90 0.82 20.82
N SER A 159 8.47 -0.38 20.76
CA SER A 159 8.81 -1.18 21.95
C SER A 159 9.89 -0.52 22.81
N VAL A 160 10.97 -0.05 22.18
CA VAL A 160 12.05 0.68 22.84
C VAL A 160 11.52 1.96 23.48
N ALA A 161 10.68 2.73 22.78
CA ALA A 161 10.07 3.94 23.33
C ALA A 161 9.28 3.64 24.63
N ARG A 162 8.56 2.52 24.70
CA ARG A 162 7.81 2.14 25.92
C ARG A 162 8.73 1.71 27.07
N TYR A 163 9.88 1.09 26.78
CA TYR A 163 10.87 0.76 27.80
C TYR A 163 11.37 2.01 28.53
N TYR A 164 11.64 3.08 27.79
CA TYR A 164 12.07 4.36 28.38
C TYR A 164 10.91 5.20 28.95
N PHE A 165 9.66 4.95 28.55
CA PHE A 165 8.47 5.67 29.00
C PHE A 165 7.33 4.71 29.42
N PRO A 166 7.41 4.08 30.61
CA PRO A 166 6.66 2.88 31.00
C PRO A 166 5.17 3.07 31.30
N LYS A 167 4.49 4.07 30.74
CA LYS A 167 3.05 4.32 30.94
C LYS A 167 2.14 3.42 30.10
N LYS A 168 2.67 2.47 29.33
CA LYS A 168 1.92 1.62 28.39
C LYS A 168 2.25 0.13 28.58
N PRO A 169 1.30 -0.77 28.28
CA PRO A 169 1.53 -2.22 28.35
C PRO A 169 2.68 -2.67 27.44
N THR A 170 3.34 -3.76 27.83
CA THR A 170 4.43 -4.38 27.06
C THR A 170 3.90 -4.82 25.68
N PRO A 171 4.58 -4.47 24.58
CA PRO A 171 4.15 -4.86 23.25
C PRO A 171 4.30 -6.37 23.02
N PRO A 172 3.60 -6.93 22.02
CA PRO A 172 3.79 -8.32 21.62
C PRO A 172 5.22 -8.58 21.14
N SER A 173 5.69 -9.83 21.27
CA SER A 173 7.02 -10.22 20.77
C SER A 173 7.09 -10.16 19.25
N ALA A 174 8.28 -9.96 18.70
CA ALA A 174 8.50 -9.96 17.25
C ALA A 174 8.05 -11.29 16.59
N ILE A 175 8.25 -12.42 17.27
CA ILE A 175 7.81 -13.75 16.82
C ILE A 175 6.28 -13.78 16.71
N PHE A 176 5.57 -13.34 17.76
CA PHE A 176 4.11 -13.30 17.73
C PHE A 176 3.59 -12.38 16.63
N ILE A 177 4.23 -11.23 16.40
CA ILE A 177 3.86 -10.31 15.32
C ILE A 177 4.03 -11.00 13.95
N ALA A 178 5.16 -11.67 13.72
CA ALA A 178 5.40 -12.37 12.47
C ALA A 178 4.36 -13.47 12.22
N GLU A 179 4.08 -14.32 13.22
CA GLU A 179 3.05 -15.37 13.14
C GLU A 179 1.65 -14.79 12.90
N TYR A 180 1.32 -13.68 13.54
CA TYR A 180 0.03 -13.04 13.38
C TYR A 180 -0.12 -12.41 11.99
N VAL A 181 0.97 -11.82 11.45
CA VAL A 181 1.00 -11.30 10.08
C VAL A 181 0.80 -12.41 9.06
N GLU A 182 1.34 -13.62 9.26
CA GLU A 182 1.04 -14.73 8.35
C GLU A 182 -0.45 -15.11 8.36
N LYS A 183 -1.09 -15.11 9.52
CA LYS A 183 -2.55 -15.36 9.60
C LYS A 183 -3.37 -14.28 8.89
N ILE A 184 -2.91 -13.03 8.90
CA ILE A 184 -3.53 -11.95 8.12
C ILE A 184 -3.36 -12.24 6.62
N VAL A 185 -2.19 -12.71 6.18
CA VAL A 185 -1.94 -13.07 4.77
C VAL A 185 -2.85 -14.22 4.33
N GLU A 186 -3.01 -15.25 5.15
CA GLU A 186 -3.94 -16.37 4.91
C GLU A 186 -5.38 -15.87 4.74
N GLU A 187 -5.82 -14.97 5.62
CA GLU A 187 -7.14 -14.35 5.55
C GLU A 187 -7.34 -13.54 4.26
N LEU A 188 -6.35 -12.76 3.87
CA LEU A 188 -6.39 -12.00 2.61
C LEU A 188 -6.41 -12.93 1.39
N CYS A 189 -5.71 -14.06 1.42
CA CYS A 189 -5.79 -15.07 0.37
C CYS A 189 -7.20 -15.64 0.25
N ARG A 190 -7.82 -16.01 1.39
CA ARG A 190 -9.21 -16.47 1.42
C ARG A 190 -10.17 -15.43 0.85
N CYS A 191 -10.03 -14.16 1.27
CA CYS A 191 -10.82 -13.05 0.73
C CYS A 191 -10.72 -12.95 -0.80
N VAL A 192 -9.51 -13.08 -1.36
CA VAL A 192 -9.31 -13.02 -2.82
C VAL A 192 -10.02 -14.17 -3.54
N GLU A 193 -9.92 -15.40 -3.04
CA GLU A 193 -10.56 -16.56 -3.66
C GLU A 193 -12.09 -16.50 -3.57
N GLU A 194 -12.65 -16.10 -2.43
CA GLU A 194 -14.10 -15.92 -2.27
C GLU A 194 -14.67 -14.88 -3.25
N GLU A 195 -13.95 -13.79 -3.51
CA GLU A 195 -14.40 -12.75 -4.44
C GLU A 195 -14.27 -13.20 -5.90
N LYS A 196 -13.30 -14.07 -6.23
CA LYS A 196 -13.21 -14.72 -7.55
C LYS A 196 -14.39 -15.65 -7.79
N GLU A 197 -14.74 -16.48 -6.80
CA GLU A 197 -15.86 -17.43 -6.91
C GLU A 197 -17.21 -16.74 -7.09
N LYS A 198 -17.39 -15.53 -6.53
CA LYS A 198 -18.59 -14.70 -6.72
C LYS A 198 -18.71 -14.09 -8.12
N GLY A 199 -17.74 -14.32 -9.01
CA GLY A 199 -17.71 -13.70 -10.34
C GLY A 199 -17.51 -12.18 -10.30
N LEU A 200 -17.03 -11.64 -9.18
CA LEU A 200 -16.76 -10.20 -8.99
C LEU A 200 -15.34 -9.82 -9.43
N THR A 201 -14.71 -10.63 -10.29
CA THR A 201 -13.40 -10.35 -10.88
C THR A 201 -13.52 -9.37 -12.04
N LYS A 202 -13.09 -8.13 -11.82
CA LYS A 202 -12.69 -7.21 -12.90
C LYS A 202 -11.17 -7.12 -13.06
N LEU A 203 -10.40 -8.02 -12.45
CA LEU A 203 -8.95 -8.14 -12.55
C LEU A 203 -8.52 -9.59 -12.78
#